data_AF-C5LPJ7-F1
#
_entry.id   AF-C5LPJ7-F1
#
_cell.length_a   1.000
_cell.length_b   1.000
_cell.length_c   1.000
_cell.angle_alpha   90.00
_cell.angle_beta   90.00
_cell.angle_gamma   90.00
#
_symmetry.space_group_name_H-M   'P 1'
#
loop_
_entity.id
_entity.type
_entity.pdbx_description
1 polymer ?
#
loop_
_entity_poly.entity_id
_entity_poly.type
_entity_poly.pdbx_seq_one_letter_code
_entity_poly.pdbx_strand_id
1 'polypeptide(L)'
;MKTAIVGFFVLQSTSVHGAFEEAEGVEGWVKDHNYFRCLHGAGPVEWSTELEAESQQWADHLATEGGSLVHSGSYSSAPYAGENLAMGYGAAPSVCNGTNSEYNQHCAVWNWYNEYNDFMKGRCDSWKDISGIGHFTAMIWKGIDKIGCAKSGNYYVCQYGHTNCMAEDPTGGSYGGIQCFDGVPSRIANFNIGLCPEDGTCVGCRDDELESDAEARVEQCGAGPVEDTLWERPQEVPSTAAAAANTLNVLLATYVLLFIQILPDHPFAV
;
A
#
# COMPACT_ATOMS: atom_id res chain seq x y z
N MET A 1 -41.60 39.04 -15.10
CA MET A 1 -40.21 38.75 -14.70
C MET A 1 -40.18 37.32 -14.16
N LYS A 2 -39.49 36.40 -14.85
CA LYS A 2 -39.32 35.01 -14.39
C LYS A 2 -37.91 34.90 -13.80
N THR A 3 -37.83 34.66 -12.50
CA THR A 3 -36.56 34.43 -11.81
C THR A 3 -36.13 33.00 -12.09
N ALA A 4 -34.98 32.82 -12.75
CA ALA A 4 -34.35 31.51 -12.92
C ALA A 4 -33.54 31.21 -11.66
N ILE A 5 -33.90 30.13 -10.95
CA ILE A 5 -33.07 29.56 -9.90
C ILE A 5 -32.02 28.71 -10.61
N VAL A 6 -30.77 29.17 -10.59
CA VAL A 6 -29.63 28.37 -11.04
C VAL A 6 -29.29 27.43 -9.89
N GLY A 7 -29.71 26.17 -10.01
CA GLY A 7 -29.32 25.12 -9.08
C GLY A 7 -27.84 24.78 -9.29
N PHE A 8 -27.02 25.04 -8.29
CA PHE A 8 -25.68 24.45 -8.19
C PHE A 8 -25.85 22.94 -7.98
N PHE A 9 -25.70 22.15 -9.03
CA PHE A 9 -25.41 20.73 -8.91
C PHE A 9 -23.96 20.60 -8.45
N VAL A 10 -23.76 20.31 -7.16
CA VAL A 10 -22.49 19.73 -6.71
C VAL A 10 -22.49 18.30 -7.25
N LEU A 11 -21.72 18.07 -8.31
CA LEU A 11 -21.34 16.72 -8.71
C LEU A 11 -20.52 16.15 -7.54
N GLN A 12 -21.15 15.36 -6.66
CA GLN A 12 -20.39 14.49 -5.77
C GLN A 12 -19.68 13.47 -6.67
N SER A 13 -18.39 13.68 -6.89
CA SER A 13 -17.52 12.67 -7.48
C SER A 13 -17.53 11.50 -6.50
N THR A 14 -18.23 10.42 -6.81
CA THR A 14 -18.06 9.15 -6.12
C THR A 14 -16.66 8.67 -6.50
N SER A 15 -15.66 9.09 -5.74
CA SER A 15 -14.27 8.68 -5.95
C SER A 15 -14.25 7.15 -5.93
N VAL A 16 -13.88 6.56 -7.06
CA VAL A 16 -13.71 5.11 -7.20
C VAL A 16 -12.63 4.54 -6.28
N HIS A 17 -11.85 5.42 -5.63
CA HIS A 17 -10.75 5.07 -4.73
C HIS A 17 -11.13 5.12 -3.25
N GLY A 18 -12.19 5.85 -2.85
CA GLY A 18 -12.58 6.00 -1.43
C GLY A 18 -11.45 6.53 -0.52
N ALA A 19 -11.69 6.60 0.79
CA ALA A 19 -10.61 6.72 1.78
C ALA A 19 -10.29 5.34 2.37
N PHE A 20 -9.03 5.13 2.79
CA PHE A 20 -8.64 3.93 3.54
C PHE A 20 -9.44 3.85 4.86
N GLU A 21 -9.91 2.66 5.22
CA GLU A 21 -10.74 2.41 6.42
C GLU A 21 -12.13 3.08 6.40
N GLU A 22 -12.66 3.43 5.22
CA GLU A 22 -13.98 4.08 5.09
C GLU A 22 -15.16 3.08 5.13
N ALA A 23 -14.94 1.82 4.75
CA ALA A 23 -15.99 0.81 4.63
C ALA A 23 -15.50 -0.58 5.04
N GLU A 24 -16.41 -1.47 5.41
CA GLU A 24 -16.10 -2.86 5.80
C GLU A 24 -16.66 -3.86 4.79
N GLY A 25 -16.27 -5.13 4.89
CA GLY A 25 -16.70 -6.19 3.98
C GLY A 25 -16.19 -5.99 2.55
N VAL A 26 -16.99 -6.43 1.56
CA VAL A 26 -16.65 -6.36 0.12
C VAL A 26 -16.24 -4.95 -0.30
N GLU A 27 -16.99 -3.93 0.11
CA GLU A 27 -16.69 -2.54 -0.25
C GLU A 27 -15.36 -2.08 0.36
N GLY A 28 -15.09 -2.44 1.61
CA GLY A 28 -13.83 -2.11 2.28
C GLY A 28 -12.62 -2.74 1.64
N TRP A 29 -12.68 -4.03 1.28
CA TRP A 29 -11.59 -4.68 0.55
C TRP A 29 -11.26 -3.95 -0.75
N VAL A 30 -12.27 -3.60 -1.53
CA VAL A 30 -12.08 -2.90 -2.81
C VAL A 30 -11.55 -1.48 -2.59
N LYS A 31 -12.14 -0.71 -1.68
CA LYS A 31 -11.74 0.67 -1.41
C LYS A 31 -10.32 0.76 -0.88
N ASP A 32 -9.94 -0.04 0.11
CA ASP A 32 -8.58 0.00 0.66
C ASP A 32 -7.52 -0.33 -0.38
N HIS A 33 -7.78 -1.35 -1.22
CA HIS A 33 -6.86 -1.67 -2.31
C HIS A 33 -6.81 -0.54 -3.34
N ASN A 34 -7.96 0.00 -3.75
CA ASN A 34 -8.02 1.06 -4.76
C ASN A 34 -7.39 2.38 -4.28
N TYR A 35 -7.46 2.66 -2.98
CA TYR A 35 -6.74 3.75 -2.34
C TYR A 35 -5.23 3.61 -2.60
N PHE A 36 -4.61 2.49 -2.22
CA PHE A 36 -3.19 2.28 -2.43
C PHE A 36 -2.80 2.14 -3.91
N ARG A 37 -3.62 1.47 -4.72
CA ARG A 37 -3.38 1.36 -6.17
C ARG A 37 -3.34 2.72 -6.85
N CYS A 38 -4.22 3.64 -6.46
CA CYS A 38 -4.26 4.99 -6.98
C CYS A 38 -2.96 5.76 -6.65
N LEU A 39 -2.45 5.65 -5.42
CA LEU A 39 -1.17 6.26 -5.01
C LEU A 39 0.02 5.79 -5.88
N HIS A 40 -0.06 4.57 -6.42
CA HIS A 40 0.96 3.97 -7.28
C HIS A 40 0.61 4.01 -8.78
N GLY A 41 -0.42 4.78 -9.17
CA GLY A 41 -0.84 4.91 -10.56
C GLY A 41 -1.30 3.59 -11.21
N ALA A 42 -1.73 2.62 -10.41
CA ALA A 42 -2.38 1.41 -10.87
C ALA A 42 -3.89 1.65 -11.03
N GLY A 43 -4.50 1.08 -12.08
CA GLY A 43 -5.94 1.19 -12.28
C GLY A 43 -6.73 0.49 -11.17
N PRO A 44 -7.98 0.89 -10.87
CA PRO A 44 -8.76 0.27 -9.80
C PRO A 44 -9.09 -1.20 -10.13
N VAL A 45 -9.21 -2.03 -9.09
CA VAL A 45 -9.80 -3.36 -9.16
C VAL A 45 -11.29 -3.32 -8.84
N GLU A 46 -12.01 -4.29 -9.37
CA GLU A 46 -13.42 -4.56 -9.05
C GLU A 46 -13.57 -5.91 -8.33
N TRP A 47 -14.62 -6.06 -7.54
CA TRP A 47 -14.90 -7.33 -6.87
C TRP A 47 -15.23 -8.44 -7.89
N SER A 48 -14.74 -9.65 -7.63
CA SER A 48 -15.12 -10.89 -8.31
C SER A 48 -15.63 -11.90 -7.29
N THR A 49 -16.88 -12.33 -7.49
CA THR A 49 -17.51 -13.39 -6.69
C THR A 49 -16.84 -14.75 -6.89
N GLU A 50 -16.22 -14.98 -8.05
CA GLU A 50 -15.44 -16.18 -8.33
C GLU A 50 -14.15 -16.21 -7.50
N LEU A 51 -13.38 -15.12 -7.49
CA LEU A 51 -12.18 -15.01 -6.66
C LEU A 51 -12.49 -15.00 -5.16
N GLU A 52 -13.65 -14.44 -4.76
CA GLU A 52 -14.16 -14.53 -3.39
C GLU A 52 -14.40 -16.00 -3.00
N ALA A 53 -15.04 -16.79 -3.87
CA ALA A 53 -15.30 -18.20 -3.60
C ALA A 53 -14.00 -19.01 -3.44
N GLU A 54 -13.01 -18.79 -4.32
CA GLU A 54 -11.68 -19.41 -4.20
C GLU A 54 -10.96 -18.99 -2.91
N SER A 55 -11.01 -17.68 -2.59
CA SER A 55 -10.42 -17.15 -1.37
C SER A 55 -11.09 -17.71 -0.11
N GLN A 56 -12.41 -17.86 -0.12
CA GLN A 56 -13.17 -18.42 1.00
C GLN A 56 -12.87 -19.90 1.19
N GLN A 57 -12.82 -20.67 0.10
CA GLN A 57 -12.40 -22.07 0.16
C GLN A 57 -11.02 -22.22 0.78
N TRP A 58 -10.08 -21.34 0.42
CA TRP A 58 -8.73 -21.40 0.96
C TRP A 58 -8.65 -20.90 2.41
N ALA A 59 -9.37 -19.84 2.76
CA ALA A 59 -9.45 -19.35 4.13
C ALA A 59 -10.01 -20.44 5.06
N ASP A 60 -11.06 -21.15 4.65
CA ASP A 60 -11.65 -22.26 5.40
C ASP A 60 -10.69 -23.44 5.51
N HIS A 61 -9.92 -23.74 4.45
CA HIS A 61 -8.86 -24.74 4.49
C HIS A 61 -7.79 -24.39 5.55
N LEU A 62 -7.25 -23.16 5.51
CA LEU A 62 -6.26 -22.69 6.48
C LEU A 62 -6.81 -22.71 7.92
N ALA A 63 -8.06 -22.30 8.11
CA ALA A 63 -8.72 -22.34 9.40
C ALA A 63 -8.92 -23.77 9.93
N THR A 64 -9.16 -24.73 9.04
CA THR A 64 -9.36 -26.14 9.37
C THR A 64 -8.05 -26.86 9.71
N GLU A 65 -7.02 -26.68 8.89
CA GLU A 65 -5.70 -27.28 9.13
C GLU A 65 -5.02 -26.64 10.35
N GLY A 66 -5.17 -25.31 10.48
CA GLY A 66 -4.50 -24.51 11.49
C GLY A 66 -2.99 -24.40 11.26
N GLY A 67 -2.38 -23.38 11.87
CA GLY A 67 -0.93 -23.17 11.81
C GLY A 67 -0.50 -22.18 10.72
N SER A 68 0.53 -22.56 9.96
CA SER A 68 1.27 -21.66 9.06
C SER A 68 0.45 -21.20 7.86
N LEU A 69 0.73 -19.98 7.40
CA LEU A 69 0.23 -19.48 6.11
C LEU A 69 0.93 -20.25 4.98
N VAL A 70 0.14 -20.92 4.16
CA VAL A 70 0.58 -21.61 2.95
C VAL A 70 -0.27 -21.14 1.78
N HIS A 71 0.38 -20.88 0.64
CA HIS A 71 -0.31 -20.42 -0.56
C HIS A 71 -1.19 -21.51 -1.17
N SER A 72 -2.31 -21.09 -1.75
CA SER A 72 -3.18 -21.95 -2.52
C SER A 72 -2.57 -22.33 -3.88
N GLY A 73 -3.33 -23.11 -4.65
CA GLY A 73 -3.01 -23.41 -6.04
C GLY A 73 -3.38 -22.30 -7.04
N SER A 74 -3.68 -21.07 -6.61
CA SER A 74 -4.24 -20.01 -7.47
C SER A 74 -3.38 -19.64 -8.67
N TYR A 75 -2.05 -19.81 -8.59
CA TYR A 75 -1.14 -19.57 -9.72
C TYR A 75 -1.18 -20.67 -10.79
N SER A 76 -1.68 -21.85 -10.46
CA SER A 76 -1.63 -23.04 -11.32
C SER A 76 -3.01 -23.68 -11.58
N SER A 77 -4.06 -23.18 -10.94
CA SER A 77 -5.43 -23.67 -11.06
C SER A 77 -6.35 -22.50 -11.36
N ALA A 78 -7.32 -22.72 -12.25
CA ALA A 78 -8.21 -21.65 -12.64
C ALA A 78 -9.35 -21.40 -11.63
N PRO A 79 -9.82 -20.14 -11.49
CA PRO A 79 -9.33 -18.94 -12.16
C PRO A 79 -7.90 -18.57 -11.71
N TYR A 80 -7.00 -18.34 -12.67
CA TYR A 80 -5.61 -18.03 -12.34
C TYR A 80 -5.52 -16.66 -11.68
N ALA A 81 -4.90 -16.61 -10.51
CA ALA A 81 -4.80 -15.40 -9.70
C ALA A 81 -3.53 -15.38 -8.85
N GLY A 82 -3.03 -14.16 -8.60
CA GLY A 82 -2.08 -13.92 -7.51
C GLY A 82 -2.78 -14.03 -6.16
N GLU A 83 -2.03 -14.10 -5.07
CA GLU A 83 -2.59 -14.31 -3.73
C GLU A 83 -1.79 -13.60 -2.65
N ASN A 84 -2.51 -12.95 -1.73
CA ASN A 84 -1.99 -12.49 -0.44
C ASN A 84 -2.67 -13.23 0.70
N LEU A 85 -1.89 -13.53 1.74
CA LEU A 85 -2.35 -14.17 2.97
C LEU A 85 -2.00 -13.32 4.17
N ALA A 86 -2.87 -13.27 5.16
CA ALA A 86 -2.55 -12.72 6.47
C ALA A 86 -3.16 -13.58 7.58
N MET A 87 -2.55 -13.51 8.75
CA MET A 87 -3.05 -14.15 9.96
C MET A 87 -3.05 -13.15 11.10
N GLY A 88 -4.21 -12.93 11.70
CA GLY A 88 -4.41 -11.98 12.80
C GLY A 88 -5.18 -12.60 13.95
N TYR A 89 -4.65 -12.46 15.17
CA TYR A 89 -5.29 -12.98 16.38
C TYR A 89 -6.18 -11.90 16.99
N GLY A 90 -7.49 -11.99 16.76
CA GLY A 90 -8.48 -10.95 17.09
C GLY A 90 -8.67 -10.60 18.58
N ALA A 91 -8.03 -11.32 19.52
CA ALA A 91 -8.17 -11.00 20.94
C ALA A 91 -7.19 -9.93 21.44
N ALA A 92 -6.10 -9.66 20.71
CA ALA A 92 -5.08 -8.70 21.11
C ALA A 92 -5.03 -7.55 20.10
N PRO A 93 -5.09 -6.29 20.58
CA PRO A 93 -4.86 -5.13 19.73
C PRO A 93 -3.55 -5.27 18.95
N SER A 94 -3.62 -5.10 17.64
CA SER A 94 -2.50 -5.08 16.71
C SER A 94 -2.31 -3.65 16.22
N VAL A 95 -1.06 -3.28 15.92
CA VAL A 95 -0.79 -1.98 15.31
C VAL A 95 -1.19 -2.04 13.84
N CYS A 96 -2.27 -1.36 13.49
CA CYS A 96 -2.82 -1.25 12.15
C CYS A 96 -2.91 0.22 11.78
N ASN A 97 -2.19 0.64 10.74
CA ASN A 97 -2.13 2.04 10.31
C ASN A 97 -1.80 3.02 11.45
N GLY A 98 -0.86 2.62 12.33
CA GLY A 98 -0.48 3.41 13.51
C GLY A 98 -1.51 3.43 14.66
N THR A 99 -2.70 2.84 14.46
CA THR A 99 -3.73 2.68 15.49
C THR A 99 -3.63 1.31 16.15
N ASN A 100 -4.12 1.20 17.38
CA ASN A 100 -4.17 -0.08 18.09
C ASN A 100 -5.61 -0.62 18.09
N SER A 101 -5.90 -1.59 17.25
CA SER A 101 -7.24 -2.14 17.04
C SER A 101 -7.25 -3.67 17.00
N GLU A 102 -8.42 -4.27 17.18
CA GLU A 102 -8.58 -5.70 16.84
C GLU A 102 -8.16 -5.92 15.38
N TYR A 103 -7.48 -7.04 15.12
CA TYR A 103 -7.03 -7.36 13.77
C TYR A 103 -8.22 -7.63 12.85
N ASN A 104 -8.47 -6.73 11.91
CA ASN A 104 -9.56 -6.77 10.94
C ASN A 104 -9.03 -6.79 9.48
N GLN A 105 -9.92 -6.60 8.51
CA GLN A 105 -9.54 -6.55 7.09
C GLN A 105 -8.57 -5.40 6.79
N HIS A 106 -8.81 -4.23 7.36
CA HIS A 106 -7.96 -3.05 7.20
C HIS A 106 -6.53 -3.31 7.67
N CYS A 107 -6.38 -4.02 8.79
CA CYS A 107 -5.09 -4.49 9.27
C CYS A 107 -4.38 -5.40 8.25
N ALA A 108 -5.09 -6.30 7.59
CA ALA A 108 -4.49 -7.17 6.56
C ALA A 108 -3.97 -6.33 5.38
N VAL A 109 -4.81 -5.44 4.85
CA VAL A 109 -4.44 -4.56 3.73
C VAL A 109 -3.28 -3.64 4.10
N TRP A 110 -3.33 -3.02 5.29
CA TRP A 110 -2.27 -2.17 5.80
C TRP A 110 -0.94 -2.92 5.92
N ASN A 111 -0.94 -4.11 6.51
CA ASN A 111 0.29 -4.88 6.70
C ASN A 111 0.90 -5.34 5.38
N TRP A 112 0.07 -5.72 4.40
CA TRP A 112 0.52 -6.01 3.05
C TRP A 112 1.11 -4.77 2.36
N TYR A 113 0.44 -3.61 2.49
CA TYR A 113 0.94 -2.35 1.93
C TYR A 113 2.25 -1.89 2.58
N ASN A 114 2.40 -2.09 3.88
CA ASN A 114 3.52 -1.59 4.67
C ASN A 114 4.90 -2.14 4.23
N GLU A 115 4.94 -3.23 3.45
CA GLU A 115 6.15 -3.69 2.76
C GLU A 115 6.71 -2.63 1.78
N TYR A 116 5.91 -1.64 1.40
CA TYR A 116 6.35 -0.41 0.72
C TYR A 116 7.57 0.23 1.40
N ASN A 117 7.67 0.19 2.73
CA ASN A 117 8.82 0.73 3.46
C ASN A 117 10.13 0.00 3.13
N ASP A 118 10.06 -1.28 2.77
CA ASP A 118 11.23 -2.04 2.30
C ASP A 118 11.46 -1.84 0.81
N PHE A 119 10.39 -1.74 0.00
CA PHE A 119 10.46 -1.35 -1.40
C PHE A 119 11.20 -0.01 -1.59
N MET A 120 10.89 1.00 -0.77
CA MET A 120 11.50 2.33 -0.84
C MET A 120 12.97 2.39 -0.41
N LYS A 121 13.46 1.37 0.31
CA LYS A 121 14.89 1.26 0.64
C LYS A 121 15.72 0.83 -0.57
N GLY A 122 15.10 0.23 -1.60
CA GLY A 122 15.78 -0.29 -2.79
C GLY A 122 15.96 0.69 -3.95
N ARG A 123 15.26 1.84 -3.92
CA ARG A 123 14.98 2.65 -5.12
C ARG A 123 14.17 1.84 -6.15
N CYS A 124 13.52 2.53 -7.08
CA CYS A 124 12.65 1.90 -8.08
C CYS A 124 13.42 0.88 -8.95
N ASP A 125 14.70 1.13 -9.16
CA ASP A 125 15.65 0.22 -9.78
C ASP A 125 15.91 -0.96 -8.82
N SER A 126 15.89 -2.20 -9.31
CA SER A 126 16.14 -3.45 -8.55
C SER A 126 15.07 -3.92 -7.53
N TRP A 127 13.85 -3.37 -7.53
CA TRP A 127 12.79 -3.82 -6.61
C TRP A 127 12.54 -5.34 -6.63
N LYS A 128 12.75 -6.00 -7.77
CA LYS A 128 12.59 -7.45 -7.95
C LYS A 128 13.53 -8.30 -7.09
N ASP A 129 14.65 -7.73 -6.64
CA ASP A 129 15.64 -8.42 -5.81
C ASP A 129 15.37 -8.24 -4.30
N ILE A 130 14.36 -7.43 -3.94
CA ILE A 130 13.99 -7.20 -2.56
C ILE A 130 13.12 -8.37 -2.07
N SER A 131 13.60 -9.05 -1.03
CA SER A 131 12.81 -10.09 -0.36
C SER A 131 11.74 -9.46 0.53
N GLY A 132 10.55 -10.07 0.57
CA GLY A 132 9.50 -9.66 1.51
C GLY A 132 8.67 -8.45 1.08
N ILE A 133 8.57 -8.17 -0.23
CA ILE A 133 7.69 -7.12 -0.79
C ILE A 133 6.55 -7.68 -1.64
N GLY A 134 6.37 -9.01 -1.62
CA GLY A 134 5.45 -9.71 -2.52
C GLY A 134 3.99 -9.33 -2.29
N HIS A 135 3.60 -9.01 -1.05
CA HIS A 135 2.23 -8.60 -0.75
C HIS A 135 1.96 -7.20 -1.31
N PHE A 136 2.87 -6.26 -1.09
CA PHE A 136 2.77 -4.91 -1.63
C PHE A 136 2.73 -4.93 -3.17
N THR A 137 3.66 -5.64 -3.82
CA THR A 137 3.73 -5.69 -5.28
C THR A 137 2.50 -6.37 -5.88
N ALA A 138 1.89 -7.34 -5.18
CA ALA A 138 0.63 -7.93 -5.62
C ALA A 138 -0.53 -6.93 -5.61
N MET A 139 -0.66 -6.16 -4.52
CA MET A 139 -1.72 -5.16 -4.36
C MET A 139 -1.69 -4.10 -5.46
N ILE A 140 -0.50 -3.60 -5.79
CA ILE A 140 -0.32 -2.49 -6.75
C ILE A 140 0.07 -2.95 -8.16
N TRP A 141 -0.06 -4.26 -8.44
CA TRP A 141 0.24 -4.80 -9.76
C TRP A 141 -0.68 -4.19 -10.82
N LYS A 142 -0.13 -3.57 -11.86
CA LYS A 142 -0.90 -2.85 -12.89
C LYS A 142 -1.65 -3.78 -13.86
N GLY A 143 -1.29 -5.06 -13.89
CA GLY A 143 -1.90 -6.05 -14.79
C GLY A 143 -3.20 -6.69 -14.29
N ILE A 144 -3.60 -6.45 -13.04
CA ILE A 144 -4.84 -6.96 -12.47
C ILE A 144 -5.96 -5.90 -12.52
N ASP A 145 -7.21 -6.34 -12.69
CA ASP A 145 -8.42 -5.51 -12.63
C ASP A 145 -9.50 -6.11 -11.71
N LYS A 146 -9.21 -7.24 -11.05
CA LYS A 146 -10.18 -7.98 -10.23
C LYS A 146 -9.57 -8.44 -8.92
N ILE A 147 -10.39 -8.43 -7.87
CA ILE A 147 -10.04 -8.93 -6.54
C ILE A 147 -11.20 -9.71 -5.94
N GLY A 148 -10.90 -10.76 -5.18
CA GLY A 148 -11.84 -11.39 -4.27
C GLY A 148 -11.11 -11.75 -2.98
N CYS A 149 -11.77 -11.55 -1.84
CA CYS A 149 -11.17 -11.76 -0.53
C CYS A 149 -12.12 -12.50 0.39
N ALA A 150 -11.55 -13.18 1.39
CA ALA A 150 -12.31 -13.88 2.39
C ALA A 150 -11.57 -13.91 3.73
N LYS A 151 -12.34 -14.17 4.80
CA LYS A 151 -11.83 -14.41 6.14
C LYS A 151 -12.46 -15.66 6.71
N SER A 152 -11.65 -16.52 7.32
CA SER A 152 -12.12 -17.64 8.13
C SER A 152 -11.24 -17.79 9.37
N GLY A 153 -11.86 -17.81 10.55
CA GLY A 153 -11.12 -17.75 11.81
C GLY A 153 -10.18 -16.53 11.86
N ASN A 154 -8.88 -16.80 12.01
CA ASN A 154 -7.82 -15.78 12.07
C ASN A 154 -7.14 -15.54 10.71
N TYR A 155 -7.60 -16.20 9.64
CA TYR A 155 -6.96 -16.19 8.32
C TYR A 155 -7.70 -15.25 7.38
N TYR A 156 -6.93 -14.45 6.66
CA TYR A 156 -7.39 -13.54 5.62
C TYR A 156 -6.70 -13.92 4.30
N VAL A 157 -7.50 -14.06 3.25
CA VAL A 157 -7.03 -14.45 1.92
C VAL A 157 -7.58 -13.45 0.93
N CYS A 158 -6.74 -12.92 0.05
CA CYS A 158 -7.17 -12.16 -1.11
C CYS A 158 -6.51 -12.74 -2.36
N GLN A 159 -7.30 -13.01 -3.39
CA GLN A 159 -6.83 -13.38 -4.71
C GLN A 159 -7.01 -12.23 -5.71
N TYR A 160 -6.01 -12.05 -6.58
CA TYR A 160 -5.91 -10.96 -7.54
C TYR A 160 -5.88 -11.49 -8.95
N GLY A 161 -6.88 -11.15 -9.76
CA GLY A 161 -7.04 -11.68 -11.11
C GLY A 161 -7.29 -10.59 -12.14
N HIS A 162 -7.63 -11.05 -13.34
CA HIS A 162 -8.02 -10.17 -14.43
C HIS A 162 -9.27 -10.67 -15.16
N THR A 163 -10.09 -9.78 -15.71
CA THR A 163 -11.30 -10.12 -16.47
C THR A 163 -11.02 -11.16 -17.56
N ASN A 164 -9.94 -10.98 -18.34
CA ASN A 164 -9.52 -11.94 -19.36
C ASN A 164 -9.00 -13.30 -18.82
N CYS A 165 -8.59 -13.39 -17.55
CA CYS A 165 -8.27 -14.66 -16.90
C CYS A 165 -9.54 -15.42 -16.50
N MET A 166 -10.63 -14.70 -16.27
CA MET A 166 -11.91 -15.26 -15.84
C MET A 166 -12.92 -15.44 -16.98
N ALA A 167 -12.57 -15.04 -18.20
CA ALA A 167 -13.38 -15.34 -19.37
C ALA A 167 -13.36 -16.85 -19.66
N GLU A 168 -14.52 -17.40 -20.03
CA GLU A 168 -14.63 -18.76 -20.56
C GLU A 168 -13.77 -18.91 -21.83
N ASP A 169 -13.08 -20.05 -21.98
CA ASP A 169 -12.38 -20.35 -23.22
C ASP A 169 -13.41 -20.54 -24.35
N PRO A 170 -13.35 -19.75 -25.45
CA PRO A 170 -14.29 -19.88 -26.56
C PRO A 170 -14.23 -21.25 -27.27
N THR A 171 -13.25 -22.08 -26.97
CA THR A 171 -13.13 -23.47 -27.44
C THR A 171 -13.71 -24.53 -26.48
N GLY A 172 -14.30 -24.11 -25.35
CA GLY A 172 -15.03 -24.98 -24.42
C GLY A 172 -14.20 -25.53 -23.24
N GLY A 173 -13.12 -24.86 -22.85
CA GLY A 173 -12.32 -25.14 -21.65
C GLY A 173 -12.83 -24.43 -20.39
N SER A 174 -12.39 -24.89 -19.22
CA SER A 174 -12.59 -24.20 -17.93
C SER A 174 -12.19 -22.73 -18.00
N TYR A 175 -12.73 -21.91 -17.08
CA TYR A 175 -12.25 -20.56 -16.78
C TYR A 175 -10.71 -20.52 -16.86
N GLY A 176 -10.12 -19.48 -17.44
CA GLY A 176 -8.67 -19.42 -17.66
C GLY A 176 -8.30 -19.31 -19.13
N GLY A 177 -8.82 -18.29 -19.82
CA GLY A 177 -8.35 -17.96 -21.16
C GLY A 177 -6.82 -17.89 -21.20
N ILE A 178 -6.18 -18.52 -22.18
CA ILE A 178 -4.71 -18.52 -22.39
C ILE A 178 -4.09 -17.12 -22.32
N GLN A 179 -4.90 -16.08 -22.55
CA GLN A 179 -4.52 -14.69 -22.46
C GLN A 179 -4.21 -14.21 -21.03
N CYS A 180 -4.41 -15.04 -20.00
CA CYS A 180 -4.04 -14.69 -18.62
C CYS A 180 -2.53 -14.52 -18.44
N PHE A 181 -1.75 -15.28 -19.21
CA PHE A 181 -0.29 -15.27 -19.14
C PHE A 181 0.35 -14.29 -20.11
N ASP A 182 -0.44 -13.71 -21.02
CA ASP A 182 0.05 -12.81 -22.05
C ASP A 182 0.26 -11.39 -21.51
N GLY A 183 1.32 -10.74 -21.98
CA GLY A 183 1.59 -9.33 -21.74
C GLY A 183 2.55 -9.03 -20.60
N VAL A 184 2.93 -7.76 -20.54
CA VAL A 184 3.76 -7.16 -19.49
C VAL A 184 3.06 -5.85 -19.07
N PRO A 185 2.60 -5.73 -17.81
CA PRO A 185 2.56 -6.78 -16.79
C PRO A 185 1.69 -7.99 -17.18
N SER A 186 2.04 -9.16 -16.67
CA SER A 186 1.13 -10.31 -16.70
C SER A 186 -0.18 -9.97 -16.00
N ARG A 187 -1.26 -10.63 -16.38
CA ARG A 187 -2.58 -10.46 -15.77
C ARG A 187 -2.79 -11.23 -14.47
N ILE A 188 -1.72 -11.86 -13.99
CA ILE A 188 -1.62 -12.50 -12.69
C ILE A 188 -0.58 -11.71 -11.90
N ALA A 189 -0.97 -11.19 -10.74
CA ALA A 189 -0.07 -10.42 -9.89
C ALA A 189 1.20 -11.22 -9.55
N ASN A 190 2.38 -10.57 -9.64
CA ASN A 190 3.71 -11.14 -9.43
C ASN A 190 4.11 -12.33 -10.35
N PHE A 191 3.24 -12.77 -11.25
CA PHE A 191 3.59 -13.83 -12.19
C PHE A 191 4.64 -13.34 -13.19
N ASN A 192 5.67 -14.14 -13.40
CA ASN A 192 6.83 -13.79 -14.22
C ASN A 192 7.44 -12.42 -13.84
N ILE A 193 7.52 -12.11 -12.53
CA ILE A 193 8.13 -10.88 -12.00
C ILE A 193 9.47 -10.51 -12.67
N GLY A 194 10.32 -11.51 -12.99
CA GLY A 194 11.59 -11.29 -13.69
C GLY A 194 11.49 -10.74 -15.11
N LEU A 195 10.33 -10.88 -15.77
CA LEU A 195 10.04 -10.29 -17.09
C LEU A 195 9.47 -8.87 -16.99
N CYS A 196 9.15 -8.39 -15.78
CA CYS A 196 8.71 -7.03 -15.60
C CYS A 196 9.86 -6.02 -15.74
N PRO A 197 9.72 -4.98 -16.58
CA PRO A 197 10.65 -3.86 -16.63
C PRO A 197 10.63 -3.03 -15.34
N GLU A 198 11.71 -2.32 -15.08
CA GLU A 198 11.87 -1.44 -13.91
C GLU A 198 11.47 0.01 -14.21
N ASP A 199 10.64 0.22 -15.23
CA ASP A 199 10.20 1.53 -15.73
C ASP A 199 8.79 1.91 -15.23
N GLY A 200 8.34 1.30 -14.14
CA GLY A 200 7.01 1.50 -13.60
C GLY A 200 5.88 0.76 -14.32
N THR A 201 6.18 -0.09 -15.33
CA THR A 201 5.16 -0.80 -16.11
C THR A 201 4.29 -1.74 -15.29
N CYS A 202 4.85 -2.52 -14.34
CA CYS A 202 4.04 -3.48 -13.55
C CYS A 202 3.71 -2.98 -12.15
N VAL A 203 4.61 -2.25 -11.52
CA VAL A 203 4.43 -1.68 -10.19
C VAL A 203 4.82 -0.21 -10.27
N GLY A 204 3.97 0.65 -9.70
CA GLY A 204 4.24 2.08 -9.64
C GLY A 204 5.52 2.34 -8.88
N CYS A 205 6.54 2.78 -9.61
CA CYS A 205 7.73 3.37 -9.04
C CYS A 205 7.35 4.76 -8.49
N ARG A 206 7.93 5.15 -7.34
CA ARG A 206 7.94 6.57 -7.00
C ARG A 206 8.98 7.19 -7.91
N ASP A 207 8.56 7.55 -9.12
CA ASP A 207 9.39 8.38 -9.96
C ASP A 207 9.71 9.63 -9.14
N ASP A 208 10.95 10.08 -9.22
CA ASP A 208 11.36 11.43 -8.86
C ASP A 208 10.64 12.50 -9.73
N GLU A 209 9.59 12.13 -10.48
CA GLU A 209 8.48 12.99 -10.87
C GLU A 209 7.94 13.68 -9.62
N LEU A 210 8.56 14.84 -9.38
CA LEU A 210 8.18 15.97 -8.56
C LEU A 210 7.19 15.60 -7.45
N GLU A 211 7.57 15.83 -6.20
CA GLU A 211 6.68 15.79 -5.03
C GLU A 211 5.26 16.33 -5.32
N SER A 212 5.12 17.31 -6.22
CA SER A 212 3.84 17.81 -6.77
C SER A 212 2.94 16.77 -7.47
N ASP A 213 3.48 15.81 -8.22
CA ASP A 213 2.70 14.76 -8.90
C ASP A 213 2.24 13.69 -7.92
N ALA A 214 3.04 13.40 -6.88
CA ALA A 214 2.61 12.57 -5.77
C ALA A 214 1.53 13.28 -4.93
N GLU A 215 1.70 14.57 -4.61
CA GLU A 215 0.71 15.41 -3.92
C GLU A 215 -0.61 15.49 -4.70
N ALA A 216 -0.54 15.74 -6.02
CA ALA A 216 -1.72 15.78 -6.88
C ALA A 216 -2.43 14.42 -6.95
N ARG A 217 -1.68 13.31 -6.95
CA ARG A 217 -2.25 11.96 -6.88
C ARG A 217 -2.91 11.72 -5.52
N VAL A 218 -2.28 12.07 -4.41
CA VAL A 218 -2.87 11.97 -3.05
C VAL A 218 -4.22 12.68 -2.99
N GLU A 219 -4.29 13.92 -3.48
CA GLU A 219 -5.54 14.69 -3.56
C GLU A 219 -6.59 14.00 -4.46
N GLN A 220 -6.18 13.49 -5.62
CA GLN A 220 -7.05 12.75 -6.55
C GLN A 220 -7.58 11.43 -5.95
N CYS A 221 -6.77 10.75 -5.15
CA CYS A 221 -7.09 9.44 -4.58
C CYS A 221 -7.98 9.52 -3.35
N GLY A 222 -8.31 10.73 -2.86
CA GLY A 222 -9.09 10.91 -1.63
C GLY A 222 -8.31 10.64 -0.35
N ALA A 223 -6.98 10.54 -0.46
CA ALA A 223 -6.10 10.60 0.70
C ALA A 223 -6.13 12.02 1.25
N GLY A 224 -6.27 12.17 2.56
CA GLY A 224 -6.17 13.46 3.22
C GLY A 224 -4.84 14.17 2.90
N PRO A 225 -4.65 15.42 3.36
CA PRO A 225 -3.40 16.15 3.15
C PRO A 225 -2.18 15.29 3.56
N VAL A 226 -1.13 15.38 2.75
CA VAL A 226 0.08 14.52 2.80
C VAL A 226 0.69 14.40 4.20
N GLU A 227 0.52 15.41 5.06
CA GLU A 227 1.02 15.44 6.44
C GLU A 227 0.49 14.29 7.34
N ASP A 228 -0.68 13.72 7.04
CA ASP A 228 -1.26 12.58 7.77
C ASP A 228 -1.06 11.22 7.07
N THR A 229 -0.53 11.23 5.84
CA THR A 229 -0.24 10.00 5.09
C THR A 229 1.17 9.53 5.41
N LEU A 230 1.38 8.21 5.51
CA LEU A 230 2.68 7.57 5.75
C LEU A 230 3.70 7.74 4.61
N TRP A 231 3.55 8.80 3.82
CA TRP A 231 4.30 9.18 2.64
C TRP A 231 5.57 9.98 2.96
N GLU A 232 5.73 10.45 4.19
CA GLU A 232 7.00 11.02 4.64
C GLU A 232 8.09 9.94 4.54
N ARG A 233 9.06 10.18 3.64
CA ARG A 233 10.33 9.45 3.61
C ARG A 233 10.83 9.35 5.05
N PRO A 234 11.22 8.16 5.57
CA PRO A 234 11.80 8.08 6.91
C PRO A 234 12.92 9.12 6.98
N GLN A 235 12.71 10.16 7.79
CA GLN A 235 13.77 11.10 8.10
C GLN A 235 14.92 10.23 8.59
N GLU A 236 16.08 10.30 7.94
CA GLU A 236 17.26 9.59 8.41
C GLU A 236 17.37 9.88 9.90
N VAL A 237 17.12 8.87 10.74
CA VAL A 237 17.33 9.02 12.18
C VAL A 237 18.79 9.41 12.28
N PRO A 238 19.13 10.64 12.73
CA PRO A 238 20.51 11.09 12.67
C PRO A 238 21.32 10.06 13.43
N SER A 239 22.32 9.47 12.77
CA SER A 239 23.25 8.60 13.46
C SER A 239 23.69 9.31 14.74
N THR A 240 23.75 8.58 15.85
CA THR A 240 24.01 9.13 17.20
C THR A 240 25.27 10.02 17.28
N ALA A 241 26.14 9.97 16.26
CA ALA A 241 27.26 10.87 16.05
C ALA A 241 26.86 12.33 15.76
N ALA A 242 25.80 12.60 15.01
CA ALA A 242 25.37 13.96 14.65
C ALA A 242 24.72 14.70 15.83
N ALA A 243 23.97 13.99 16.67
CA ALA A 243 23.40 14.55 17.90
C ALA A 243 24.48 14.94 18.93
N ALA A 244 25.59 14.19 18.99
CA ALA A 244 26.72 14.46 19.87
C ALA A 244 27.53 15.71 19.44
N ALA A 245 27.66 15.95 18.12
CA ALA A 245 28.35 17.15 17.61
C ALA A 245 27.59 18.44 17.94
N ASN A 246 26.25 18.40 17.91
CA ASN A 246 25.42 19.57 18.22
C ASN A 246 25.41 19.91 19.72
N THR A 247 25.48 18.91 20.60
CA THR A 247 25.57 19.16 22.05
C THR A 247 26.91 19.75 22.46
N LEU A 248 28.02 19.36 21.80
CA LEU A 248 29.34 19.91 22.09
C LEU A 248 29.48 21.39 21.67
N ASN A 249 28.88 21.78 20.54
CA ASN A 249 28.88 23.17 20.08
C ASN A 249 28.02 24.09 20.97
N VAL A 250 26.88 23.60 21.47
CA VAL A 250 26.02 24.35 22.40
C VAL A 250 26.68 24.51 23.77
N LEU A 251 27.41 23.50 24.25
CA LEU A 251 28.19 23.56 25.49
C LEU A 251 29.40 24.50 25.40
N LEU A 252 30.11 24.54 24.26
CA LEU A 252 31.19 25.51 24.05
C LEU A 252 30.66 26.95 23.97
N ALA A 253 29.53 27.17 23.29
CA ALA A 253 28.94 28.51 23.16
C ALA A 253 28.45 29.06 24.51
N THR A 254 27.88 28.21 25.37
CA THR A 254 27.48 28.61 26.73
C THR A 254 28.68 28.87 27.65
N TYR A 255 29.79 28.16 27.50
CA TYR A 255 31.02 28.44 28.25
C TYR A 255 31.68 29.78 27.84
N VAL A 256 31.66 30.13 26.55
CA VAL A 256 32.20 31.42 26.08
C VAL A 256 31.33 32.60 26.53
N LEU A 257 30.01 32.44 26.57
CA LEU A 257 29.09 33.47 27.07
C LEU A 257 29.19 33.69 28.58
N LEU A 258 29.44 32.63 29.37
CA LEU A 258 29.60 32.75 30.83
C LEU A 258 30.88 33.51 31.23
N PHE A 259 31.93 33.50 30.40
CA PHE A 259 33.18 34.23 30.67
C PHE A 259 33.10 35.74 30.33
N ILE A 260 32.16 36.17 29.49
CA ILE A 260 32.02 37.59 29.12
C ILE A 260 31.26 38.39 30.20
N GLN A 261 30.47 37.72 31.06
CA GLN A 261 29.67 38.37 32.11
C GLN A 261 30.35 38.55 33.48
N ILE A 262 31.63 38.17 33.64
CA ILE A 262 32.37 38.28 34.92
C ILE A 262 33.58 39.22 34.82
N LEU A 263 33.54 40.22 33.94
CA LEU A 263 34.51 41.32 33.98
C LEU A 263 33.87 42.53 34.67
N PRO A 264 34.29 42.92 35.89
CA PRO A 264 33.79 44.12 36.52
C PRO A 264 34.35 45.36 35.80
N ASP A 265 33.45 46.24 35.38
CA ASP A 265 33.77 47.58 34.89
C ASP A 265 34.62 48.33 35.93
N HIS A 266 35.86 48.66 35.58
CA HIS A 266 36.61 49.70 36.25
C HIS A 266 37.15 50.73 35.25
N PRO A 267 36.96 52.04 35.53
CA PRO A 267 37.24 53.10 34.59
C PRO A 267 38.72 53.49 34.56
N PHE A 268 39.11 54.05 33.42
CA PHE A 268 40.40 54.69 33.12
C PHE A 268 40.87 55.67 34.21
N ALA A 269 42.17 55.63 34.53
CA ALA A 269 42.93 56.78 35.02
C ALA A 269 44.43 56.66 34.68
N VAL A 270 44.85 57.59 33.80
CA VAL A 270 46.19 58.14 33.49
C VAL A 270 47.36 57.18 33.20
#